data_AF-A0ABD0P9I1-F1
#
_entry.id   AF-A0ABD0P9I1-F1
#
_cell.length_a   1.000
_cell.length_b   1.000
_cell.length_c   1.000
_cell.angle_alpha   90.00
_cell.angle_beta   90.00
_cell.angle_gamma   90.00
#
_symmetry.space_group_name_H-M   'P 1'
#
loop_
_entity.id
_entity.type
_entity.pdbx_description
1 polymer ?
#
loop_
_entity_poly.entity_id
_entity_poly.type
_entity_poly.pdbx_seq_one_letter_code
_entity_poly.pdbx_strand_id
1 'polypeptide(L)'
;DNNKPINVLTGIDYWLDNLMCNVPELVMCFHVNGIVQKYEMIKTEDIPNLENSTFSTRVVKDIAQNILSFLKSNCTKEGHTYWLFK
;
A
#
# COMPACT_ATOMS: atom_id res chain seq x y z
N ASP A 1 -21.00 -5.97 -2.47
CA ASP A 1 -20.93 -6.28 -3.91
C ASP A 1 -19.90 -7.38 -4.05
N ASN A 2 -20.34 -8.63 -4.24
CA ASN A 2 -19.53 -9.85 -4.08
C ASN A 2 -18.34 -9.98 -5.06
N ASN A 3 -18.27 -9.04 -6.01
CA ASN A 3 -17.41 -9.09 -7.18
C ASN A 3 -16.76 -7.74 -7.47
N LYS A 4 -16.71 -6.82 -6.49
CA LYS A 4 -15.92 -5.58 -6.66
C LYS A 4 -14.47 -5.90 -6.32
N PRO A 5 -13.60 -6.06 -7.33
CA PRO A 5 -12.17 -6.17 -7.07
C PRO A 5 -11.71 -4.93 -6.30
N ILE A 6 -10.69 -5.10 -5.45
CA ILE A 6 -10.10 -3.96 -4.75
C ILE A 6 -9.63 -2.94 -5.79
N ASN A 7 -9.80 -1.66 -5.48
CA ASN A 7 -9.30 -0.61 -6.36
C ASN A 7 -7.78 -0.43 -6.15
N VAL A 8 -7.16 0.31 -7.05
CA VAL A 8 -5.72 0.61 -7.02
C VAL A 8 -5.25 1.20 -5.69
N LEU A 9 -6.01 2.11 -5.07
CA LEU A 9 -5.60 2.74 -3.80
C LEU A 9 -5.56 1.72 -2.67
N THR A 10 -6.62 0.90 -2.55
CA THR A 10 -6.67 -0.18 -1.57
C THR A 10 -5.54 -1.19 -1.77
N GLY A 11 -5.19 -1.51 -3.02
CA GLY A 11 -4.06 -2.38 -3.30
C GLY A 11 -2.70 -1.79 -2.92
N ILE A 12 -2.50 -0.49 -3.17
CA ILE A 12 -1.30 0.23 -2.74
C ILE A 12 -1.19 0.22 -1.23
N ASP A 13 -2.28 0.48 -0.50
CA ASP A 13 -2.31 0.49 0.96
C ASP A 13 -1.87 -0.87 1.53
N TYR A 14 -2.52 -1.97 1.12
CA TYR A 14 -2.16 -3.31 1.58
C TYR A 14 -0.71 -3.68 1.21
N TRP A 15 -0.28 -3.34 0.00
CA TRP A 15 1.07 -3.66 -0.45
C TRP A 15 2.13 -2.89 0.33
N LEU A 16 1.91 -1.60 0.60
CA LEU A 16 2.83 -0.77 1.38
C LEU A 16 2.87 -1.21 2.84
N ASP A 17 1.73 -1.50 3.47
CA ASP A 17 1.68 -2.01 4.85
C ASP A 17 2.45 -3.32 4.98
N ASN A 18 2.24 -4.24 4.04
CA ASN A 18 2.97 -5.50 4.02
C ASN A 18 4.48 -5.30 3.80
N LEU A 19 4.86 -4.40 2.88
CA LEU A 19 6.27 -4.12 2.58
C LEU A 19 6.98 -3.50 3.79
N MET A 20 6.36 -2.54 4.46
CA MET A 20 6.93 -1.85 5.65
C MET A 20 7.03 -2.78 6.86
N CYS A 21 6.09 -3.70 7.01
CA CYS A 21 6.06 -4.66 8.12
C CYS A 21 6.78 -5.99 7.80
N ASN A 22 7.36 -6.12 6.61
CA ASN A 22 8.03 -7.34 6.13
C ASN A 22 7.10 -8.59 6.17
N VAL A 23 5.83 -8.39 5.81
CA VAL A 23 4.79 -9.43 5.76
C VAL A 23 4.78 -10.09 4.37
N PRO A 24 4.94 -11.42 4.26
CA PRO A 24 5.05 -12.10 2.97
C PRO A 24 3.70 -12.34 2.28
N GLU A 25 2.61 -12.42 3.03
CA GLU A 25 1.28 -12.78 2.54
C GLU A 25 0.17 -12.22 3.44
N LEU A 26 -1.02 -12.03 2.87
CA LEU A 26 -2.23 -11.64 3.58
C LEU A 26 -3.39 -12.57 3.24
N VAL A 27 -4.46 -12.51 4.04
CA VAL A 27 -5.73 -13.20 3.75
C VAL A 27 -6.83 -12.17 3.57
N MET A 28 -7.39 -12.07 2.37
CA MET A 28 -8.58 -11.27 2.10
C MET A 28 -9.85 -12.03 2.50
N CYS A 29 -10.69 -11.38 3.31
CA CYS A 29 -12.00 -11.89 3.72
C CYS A 29 -13.10 -11.13 2.98
N PHE A 30 -13.86 -11.82 2.14
CA PHE A 30 -14.94 -11.21 1.36
C PHE A 30 -16.27 -11.40 2.09
N HIS A 31 -17.05 -10.32 2.23
CA HIS A 31 -18.32 -10.35 2.94
C HIS A 31 -19.46 -9.67 2.18
N VAL A 32 -20.67 -10.21 2.31
CA VAL A 32 -21.91 -9.58 1.85
C VAL A 32 -22.87 -9.50 3.02
N ASN A 33 -23.38 -8.29 3.27
CA ASN A 33 -24.29 -8.02 4.39
C ASN A 33 -23.74 -8.53 5.74
N GLY A 34 -22.43 -8.38 5.96
CA GLY A 34 -21.75 -8.85 7.17
C GLY A 34 -21.50 -10.36 7.25
N ILE A 35 -21.94 -11.14 6.26
CA ILE A 35 -21.74 -12.59 6.20
C ILE A 35 -20.52 -12.90 5.33
N VAL A 36 -19.56 -13.64 5.87
CA VAL A 36 -18.36 -14.09 5.16
C VAL A 36 -18.74 -15.02 4.01
N GLN A 37 -18.15 -14.79 2.84
CA GLN A 37 -18.41 -15.51 1.60
C GLN A 37 -17.23 -16.38 1.19
N LYS A 38 -16.01 -15.82 1.26
CA LYS A 38 -14.77 -16.53 0.94
C LYS A 38 -13.56 -15.92 1.64
N TYR A 39 -12.52 -16.72 1.74
CA TYR A 39 -11.17 -16.30 2.10
C TYR A 39 -10.23 -16.54 0.93
N GLU A 40 -9.29 -15.63 0.73
CA GLU A 40 -8.29 -15.72 -0.35
C GLU A 40 -6.93 -15.33 0.21
N MET A 41 -5.96 -16.24 0.11
CA MET A 41 -4.58 -15.97 0.50
C MET A 41 -3.84 -15.37 -0.69
N ILE A 42 -3.18 -14.23 -0.46
CA ILE A 42 -2.51 -13.46 -1.51
C ILE A 42 -1.11 -13.12 -1.01
N LYS A 43 -0.09 -13.44 -1.80
CA LYS A 43 1.27 -13.03 -1.49
C LYS A 43 1.46 -11.54 -1.74
N THR A 44 2.31 -10.91 -0.94
CA THR A 44 2.65 -9.49 -1.09
C THR A 44 3.22 -9.17 -2.48
N GLU A 45 3.94 -10.10 -3.10
CA GLU A 45 4.48 -9.95 -4.45
C GLU A 45 3.41 -9.91 -5.56
N ASP A 46 2.23 -10.49 -5.31
CA ASP A 46 1.16 -10.63 -6.28
C ASP A 46 0.17 -9.46 -6.24
N ILE A 47 0.08 -8.74 -5.10
CA ILE A 47 -0.85 -7.61 -4.90
C ILE A 47 -0.82 -6.58 -6.04
N PRO A 48 0.35 -6.12 -6.53
CA PRO A 48 0.43 -5.10 -7.58
C PRO A 48 -0.12 -5.55 -8.94
N ASN A 49 -0.39 -6.84 -9.11
CA ASN A 49 -0.87 -7.44 -10.35
C ASN A 49 -2.32 -7.96 -10.23
N LEU A 50 -2.99 -7.73 -9.09
CA LEU A 50 -4.40 -8.11 -8.92
C LEU A 50 -5.28 -7.36 -9.92
N GLU A 51 -6.32 -8.04 -10.40
CA GLU A 51 -7.28 -7.49 -11.35
C GLU A 51 -7.92 -6.22 -10.77
N ASN A 52 -7.96 -5.12 -11.54
CA ASN A 52 -8.48 -3.81 -11.13
C ASN A 52 -7.73 -3.09 -9.98
N SER A 53 -6.59 -3.66 -9.56
CA SER A 53 -5.66 -3.08 -8.59
C SER A 53 -4.22 -3.04 -9.15
N THR A 54 -4.06 -2.98 -10.47
CA THR A 54 -2.74 -3.01 -11.09
C THR A 54 -2.01 -1.68 -10.90
N PHE A 55 -0.77 -1.70 -10.40
CA PHE A 55 0.08 -0.51 -10.28
C PHE A 55 1.57 -0.83 -10.41
N SER A 56 2.36 0.18 -10.76
CA SER A 56 3.82 0.03 -10.90
C SER A 56 4.52 0.16 -9.55
N THR A 57 5.02 -0.96 -9.02
CA THR A 57 5.80 -0.98 -7.78
C THR A 57 7.06 -0.11 -7.87
N ARG A 58 7.65 -0.01 -9.06
CA ARG A 58 8.80 0.86 -9.32
C ARG A 58 8.43 2.33 -9.11
N VAL A 59 7.33 2.79 -9.70
CA VAL A 59 6.89 4.19 -9.56
C VAL A 59 6.61 4.53 -8.10
N VAL A 60 5.92 3.64 -7.37
CA VAL A 60 5.64 3.86 -5.94
C VAL A 60 6.93 3.93 -5.12
N LYS A 61 7.90 3.03 -5.37
CA LYS A 61 9.21 3.03 -4.71
C LYS A 61 10.02 4.28 -5.04
N ASP A 62 10.02 4.72 -6.31
CA ASP A 62 10.73 5.91 -6.75
C ASP A 62 10.18 7.16 -6.04
N ILE A 63 8.84 7.27 -5.92
CA ILE A 63 8.19 8.36 -5.17
C ILE A 63 8.55 8.29 -3.69
N ALA A 64 8.46 7.12 -3.05
CA ALA A 64 8.81 6.95 -1.64
C ALA A 64 10.28 7.33 -1.37
N GLN A 65 11.19 6.93 -2.27
CA GLN A 65 12.60 7.27 -2.18
C GLN A 65 12.83 8.77 -2.34
N ASN A 66 12.12 9.44 -3.26
CA ASN A 66 12.21 10.88 -3.45
C ASN A 66 11.71 11.65 -2.21
N ILE A 67 10.60 11.23 -1.62
CA ILE A 67 10.08 11.81 -0.37
C ILE A 67 11.08 11.61 0.76
N LEU A 68 11.63 10.41 0.93
CA LEU A 68 12.63 10.14 1.96
C LEU A 68 13.90 10.97 1.77
N SER A 69 14.39 11.10 0.53
CA SER A 69 15.54 11.94 0.21
C SER A 69 15.26 13.42 0.50
N PHE A 70 14.06 13.90 0.18
CA PHE A 70 13.63 15.26 0.51
C PHE A 70 13.63 15.50 2.02
N LEU A 71 13.02 14.59 2.80
CA LEU A 71 12.99 14.69 4.26
C LEU A 71 14.41 14.68 4.84
N LYS A 72 15.29 13.78 4.38
CA LYS A 72 16.70 13.74 4.84
C LYS A 72 17.47 15.02 4.53
N SER A 73 17.19 15.66 3.40
CA SER A 73 17.91 16.87 2.97
C SER A 73 17.40 18.15 3.64
N ASN A 74 16.11 18.20 3.98
CA ASN A 74 15.45 19.41 4.46
C ASN A 74 15.08 19.39 5.96
N CYS A 75 14.86 18.20 6.54
CA CYS A 75 14.48 18.01 7.94
C CYS A 75 15.69 17.60 8.81
N THR A 76 16.75 18.41 8.80
CA THR A 76 18.07 18.04 9.35
C THR A 76 18.28 18.39 10.82
N LYS A 77 17.43 19.24 11.40
CA LYS A 77 17.48 19.63 12.82
C LYS A 77 16.52 18.77 13.64
N GLU A 78 17.06 18.13 14.67
CA GLU A 78 16.31 17.29 15.61
C GLU A 78 15.35 18.12 16.48
N GLY A 79 14.19 17.57 16.82
CA GLY A 79 13.24 18.19 17.75
C GLY A 79 12.46 19.40 17.21
N HIS A 80 12.51 19.66 15.90
CA HIS A 80 11.81 20.79 15.27
C HIS A 80 10.62 20.36 14.42
N THR A 81 9.64 21.26 14.31
CA THR A 81 8.50 21.13 13.39
C THR A 81 8.83 21.79 12.06
N TYR A 82 8.62 21.07 10.96
CA TYR A 82 8.82 21.56 9.59
C TYR A 82 7.49 21.80 8.91
N TRP A 83 7.39 22.89 8.14
CA TRP A 83 6.21 23.20 7.35
C TRP A 83 6.46 22.83 5.89
N LEU A 84 5.58 22.01 5.32
CA LEU A 84 5.57 21.78 3.88
C LEU A 84 4.69 22.86 3.23
N PHE A 85 5.34 23.78 2.53
CA PHE A 85 4.65 24.83 1.77
C PHE A 85 4.61 24.44 0.28
N LYS A 86 3.48 24.71 -0.39
CA LYS A 86 3.25 24.38 -1.80
C LYS A 86 3.24 25.64 -2.64
#